data_AF-A0A3P8AXC5-F1
#
_entry.id   AF-A0A3P8AXC5-F1
#
_cell.length_a   1.000
_cell.length_b   1.000
_cell.length_c   1.000
_cell.angle_alpha   90.00
_cell.angle_beta   90.00
_cell.angle_gamma   90.00
#
_symmetry.space_group_name_H-M   'P 1'
#
loop_
_entity.id
_entity.type
_entity.pdbx_description
1 polymer ?
#
loop_
_entity_poly.entity_id
_entity_poly.type
_entity_poly.pdbx_seq_one_letter_code
_entity_poly.pdbx_strand_id
1 'polypeptide(L)'
;MAGSVWAPGKLALAFYGGLWSYAGWDILNYGTPEIAKPTRWVKDFAQKTLGNFSYAIPFMVALLLIGTLNSNIFCGSRFMYAAAREGHLPTFISCVHEPSFSPRAALLGQMLCTFAVSFVDIETLINYVTFVMWAQKAVTVSALLYIRYSKMPVAESAIRVPIALTVLFLVISVALVLVPFIEEPLVTLTGVAVVASGLIFFYALVRPKEAPRILQVINDKMTRFTCRLLFCRPDVKKSIKEVAKNSDELRGLDS
;
A
#
# COMPACT_ATOMS: atom_id res chain seq x y z
N MET A 1 -28.20 -13.18 27.11
CA MET A 1 -28.09 -12.60 25.75
C MET A 1 -28.48 -11.11 25.79
N ALA A 2 -27.84 -10.31 26.64
CA ALA A 2 -28.09 -8.88 26.78
C ALA A 2 -26.75 -8.17 26.57
N GLY A 3 -26.52 -7.61 25.39
CA GLY A 3 -25.25 -6.98 25.03
C GLY A 3 -24.97 -6.88 23.53
N SER A 4 -25.72 -7.61 22.68
CA SER A 4 -25.60 -7.49 21.22
C SER A 4 -26.21 -6.17 20.76
N VAL A 5 -25.37 -5.25 20.29
CA VAL A 5 -25.81 -3.99 19.70
C VAL A 5 -26.08 -4.22 18.22
N TRP A 6 -27.35 -4.18 17.83
CA TRP A 6 -27.81 -4.40 16.45
C TRP A 6 -27.83 -3.13 15.59
N ALA A 7 -27.16 -2.06 16.05
CA ALA A 7 -27.07 -0.84 15.28
C ALA A 7 -26.33 -1.14 13.96
N PRO A 8 -26.89 -0.76 12.80
CA PRO A 8 -26.32 -1.09 11.49
C PRO A 8 -24.89 -0.58 11.33
N GLY A 9 -24.57 0.56 11.95
CA GLY A 9 -23.23 1.13 12.04
C GLY A 9 -22.21 0.23 12.76
N LYS A 10 -22.56 -0.26 13.95
CA LYS A 10 -21.69 -1.15 14.73
C LYS A 10 -21.54 -2.53 14.11
N LEU A 11 -22.60 -3.02 13.45
CA LEU A 11 -22.51 -4.25 12.65
C LEU A 11 -21.56 -4.07 11.47
N ALA A 12 -21.61 -2.93 10.77
CA ALA A 12 -20.68 -2.63 9.70
C ALA A 12 -19.23 -2.49 10.20
N LEU A 13 -19.00 -1.87 11.37
CA LEU A 13 -17.70 -1.85 12.07
C LEU A 13 -17.20 -3.26 12.45
N ALA A 14 -18.08 -4.15 12.90
CA ALA A 14 -17.72 -5.54 13.15
C ALA A 14 -17.37 -6.29 11.85
N PHE A 15 -18.10 -6.06 10.76
CA PHE A 15 -17.76 -6.55 9.44
C PHE A 15 -16.43 -5.97 8.94
N TYR A 16 -16.11 -4.70 9.21
CA TYR A 16 -14.79 -4.14 8.94
C TYR A 16 -13.71 -4.88 9.70
N GLY A 17 -13.88 -5.11 11.00
CA GLY A 17 -12.94 -5.90 11.80
C GLY A 17 -12.73 -7.31 11.22
N GLY A 18 -13.80 -7.99 10.79
CA GLY A 18 -13.73 -9.30 10.15
C GLY A 18 -13.10 -9.30 8.75
N LEU A 19 -13.46 -8.34 7.89
CA LEU A 19 -12.88 -8.17 6.56
C LEU A 19 -11.42 -7.73 6.62
N TRP A 20 -11.06 -6.90 7.59
CA TRP A 20 -9.70 -6.53 7.92
C TRP A 20 -8.92 -7.78 8.34
N SER A 21 -9.50 -8.66 9.17
CA SER A 21 -8.95 -9.98 9.58
C SER A 21 -8.67 -10.93 8.42
N TYR A 22 -9.45 -10.84 7.34
CA TYR A 22 -9.26 -11.65 6.16
C TYR A 22 -8.36 -11.00 5.10
N ALA A 23 -8.39 -9.66 5.00
CA ALA A 23 -7.57 -8.88 4.07
C ALA A 23 -6.13 -8.69 4.57
N GLY A 24 -5.92 -8.74 5.89
CA GLY A 24 -4.65 -8.50 6.55
C GLY A 24 -4.09 -9.78 7.15
N TRP A 25 -3.23 -10.48 6.40
CA TRP A 25 -2.18 -11.28 7.03
C TRP A 25 -1.34 -10.39 7.99
N ASP A 26 -1.42 -9.06 7.81
CA ASP A 26 -0.90 -7.89 8.53
C ASP A 26 -1.43 -7.62 9.94
N ILE A 27 -2.57 -8.20 10.34
CA ILE A 27 -3.19 -7.93 11.65
C ILE A 27 -2.38 -8.38 12.83
N LEU A 28 -1.60 -9.44 12.63
CA LEU A 28 -0.68 -9.89 13.64
C LEU A 28 0.16 -8.68 14.06
N ASN A 29 0.76 -7.94 13.12
CA ASN A 29 1.79 -6.91 13.39
C ASN A 29 1.34 -5.81 14.36
N TYR A 30 0.06 -5.46 14.33
CA TYR A 30 -0.51 -4.36 15.09
C TYR A 30 -1.19 -4.81 16.39
N GLY A 31 -1.42 -6.11 16.58
CA GLY A 31 -1.91 -6.70 17.84
C GLY A 31 -0.86 -6.75 18.95
N THR A 32 0.38 -6.31 18.69
CA THR A 32 1.50 -6.34 19.65
C THR A 32 1.21 -5.71 21.03
N PRO A 33 0.50 -4.57 21.17
CA PRO A 33 0.14 -4.04 22.49
C PRO A 33 -0.88 -4.92 23.23
N GLU A 34 -1.75 -5.64 22.50
CA GLU A 34 -2.65 -6.64 23.06
C GLU A 34 -1.91 -7.93 23.45
N ILE A 35 -0.68 -8.19 23.01
CA ILE A 35 0.08 -9.36 23.49
C ILE A 35 0.60 -9.12 24.92
N ALA A 36 0.95 -7.87 25.26
CA ALA A 36 1.36 -7.49 26.62
C ALA A 36 0.16 -7.51 27.59
N LYS A 37 -1.02 -7.07 27.13
CA LYS A 37 -2.31 -7.19 27.85
C LYS A 37 -3.36 -7.84 26.94
N PRO A 38 -3.37 -9.17 26.78
CA PRO A 38 -4.42 -9.83 26.03
C PRO A 38 -5.71 -9.51 26.71
N THR A 39 -6.68 -9.08 25.91
CA THR A 39 -8.06 -8.99 26.35
C THR A 39 -8.35 -10.27 27.14
N ARG A 40 -8.81 -10.10 28.37
CA ARG A 40 -8.91 -11.17 29.38
C ARG A 40 -9.52 -12.45 28.81
N TRP A 41 -10.44 -12.32 27.86
CA TRP A 41 -11.07 -13.44 27.16
C TRP A 41 -10.14 -14.26 26.26
N VAL A 42 -9.14 -13.71 25.56
CA VAL A 42 -8.24 -14.52 24.69
C VAL A 42 -7.31 -15.39 25.54
N LYS A 43 -6.72 -14.79 26.58
CA LYS A 43 -5.90 -15.52 27.56
C LYS A 43 -6.74 -16.55 28.32
N ASP A 44 -7.91 -16.16 28.83
CA ASP A 44 -8.79 -17.06 29.57
C ASP A 44 -9.34 -18.17 28.68
N PHE A 45 -9.67 -17.89 27.42
CA PHE A 45 -10.12 -18.90 26.46
C PHE A 45 -8.99 -19.87 26.14
N ALA A 46 -7.81 -19.38 25.76
CA ALA A 46 -6.66 -20.21 25.47
C ALA A 46 -6.23 -21.09 26.66
N GLN A 47 -6.22 -20.54 27.87
CA GLN A 47 -5.92 -21.32 29.08
C GLN A 47 -7.01 -22.36 29.37
N LYS A 48 -8.29 -22.03 29.17
CA LYS A 48 -9.41 -22.96 29.38
C LYS A 48 -9.50 -24.06 28.33
N THR A 49 -9.11 -23.82 27.09
CA THR A 49 -9.20 -24.81 26.00
C THR A 49 -7.91 -25.60 25.79
N LEU A 50 -6.73 -25.00 25.99
CA LEU A 50 -5.43 -25.60 25.64
C LEU A 50 -4.52 -25.89 26.85
N GLY A 51 -4.89 -25.46 28.06
CA GLY A 51 -4.11 -25.71 29.28
C GLY A 51 -2.66 -25.21 29.16
N ASN A 52 -1.69 -26.09 29.41
CA ASN A 52 -0.25 -25.76 29.36
C ASN A 52 0.24 -25.36 27.95
N PHE A 53 -0.47 -25.67 26.88
CA PHE A 53 -0.09 -25.25 25.53
C PHE A 53 -0.38 -23.75 25.27
N SER A 54 -1.10 -23.07 26.17
CA SER A 54 -1.36 -21.63 26.07
C SER A 54 -0.10 -20.77 26.06
N TYR A 55 1.04 -21.26 26.58
CA TYR A 55 2.32 -20.53 26.57
C TYR A 55 2.99 -20.51 25.19
N ALA A 56 2.66 -21.44 24.28
CA ALA A 56 3.21 -21.48 22.92
C ALA A 56 2.51 -20.48 21.97
N ILE A 57 1.28 -20.06 22.30
CA ILE A 57 0.48 -19.14 21.49
C ILE A 57 1.18 -17.80 21.23
N PRO A 58 1.68 -17.05 22.23
CA PRO A 58 2.37 -15.79 21.97
C PRO A 58 3.63 -15.94 21.11
N PHE A 59 4.33 -17.08 21.21
CA PHE A 59 5.48 -17.38 20.35
C PHE A 59 5.07 -17.61 18.90
N MET A 60 4.02 -18.41 18.65
CA MET A 60 3.50 -18.63 17.30
C MET A 60 2.97 -17.34 16.68
N VAL A 61 2.26 -16.52 17.47
CA VAL A 61 1.83 -15.19 17.06
C VAL A 61 3.03 -14.35 16.66
N ALA A 62 4.07 -14.27 17.49
CA ALA A 62 5.29 -13.50 17.20
C ALA A 62 5.98 -13.94 15.91
N LEU A 63 6.06 -15.25 15.63
CA LEU A 63 6.64 -15.77 14.39
C LEU A 63 5.82 -15.35 13.17
N LEU A 64 4.49 -15.37 13.28
CA LEU A 64 3.60 -14.89 12.23
C LEU A 64 3.74 -13.36 12.00
N LEU A 65 4.00 -12.57 13.06
CA LEU A 65 4.32 -11.13 12.93
C LEU A 65 5.53 -10.91 12.04
N ILE A 66 6.62 -11.59 12.36
CA ILE A 66 7.91 -11.40 11.69
C ILE A 66 7.78 -11.76 10.21
N GLY A 67 7.11 -12.87 9.89
CA GLY A 67 6.87 -13.28 8.51
C GLY A 67 6.08 -12.24 7.72
N THR A 68 5.06 -11.68 8.34
CA THR A 68 4.17 -10.71 7.72
C THR A 68 4.83 -9.34 7.52
N LEU A 69 5.53 -8.83 8.54
CA LEU A 69 6.34 -7.61 8.42
C LEU A 69 7.35 -7.72 7.28
N ASN A 70 8.03 -8.86 7.18
CA ASN A 70 9.01 -9.10 6.13
C ASN A 70 8.37 -9.03 4.73
N SER A 71 7.22 -9.68 4.53
CA SER A 71 6.45 -9.61 3.28
C SER A 71 6.08 -8.18 2.90
N ASN A 72 5.61 -7.39 3.88
CA ASN A 72 5.22 -6.01 3.66
C ASN A 72 6.38 -5.08 3.31
N ILE A 73 7.52 -5.24 3.97
CA ILE A 73 8.73 -4.46 3.66
C ILE A 73 9.15 -4.72 2.20
N PHE A 74 9.09 -5.96 1.74
CA PHE A 74 9.39 -6.30 0.34
C PHE A 74 8.34 -5.80 -0.65
N CYS A 75 7.07 -5.80 -0.28
CA CYS A 75 5.99 -5.32 -1.14
C CYS A 75 6.05 -3.79 -1.27
N GLY A 76 6.08 -3.07 -0.15
CA GLY A 76 6.11 -1.60 -0.10
C GLY A 76 7.32 -1.01 -0.80
N SER A 77 8.52 -1.59 -0.60
CA SER A 77 9.72 -1.12 -1.29
C SER A 77 9.65 -1.29 -2.81
N ARG A 78 9.06 -2.39 -3.32
CA ARG A 78 8.86 -2.59 -4.77
C ARG A 78 7.84 -1.63 -5.36
N PHE A 79 6.77 -1.30 -4.62
CA PHE A 79 5.80 -0.29 -5.05
C PHE A 79 6.45 1.09 -5.18
N MET A 80 7.19 1.53 -4.15
CA MET A 80 7.90 2.82 -4.22
C MET A 80 8.99 2.85 -5.29
N TYR A 81 9.73 1.75 -5.43
CA TYR A 81 10.71 1.59 -6.49
C TYR A 81 10.08 1.75 -7.89
N ALA A 82 8.98 1.04 -8.16
CA ALA A 82 8.28 1.13 -9.44
C ALA A 82 7.71 2.53 -9.70
N ALA A 83 7.13 3.17 -8.67
CA ALA A 83 6.62 4.53 -8.78
C ALA A 83 7.73 5.55 -9.08
N ALA A 84 8.91 5.42 -8.46
CA ALA A 84 10.08 6.25 -8.76
C ALA A 84 10.64 6.00 -10.17
N ARG A 85 10.64 4.75 -10.61
CA ARG A 85 11.12 4.35 -11.94
C ARG A 85 10.27 4.89 -13.10
N GLU A 86 8.96 5.06 -12.87
CA GLU A 86 8.03 5.72 -13.81
C GLU A 86 8.04 7.27 -13.69
N GLY A 87 8.88 7.84 -12.81
CA GLY A 87 9.02 9.28 -12.63
C GLY A 87 7.95 9.94 -11.76
N HIS A 88 7.16 9.17 -11.01
CA HIS A 88 6.15 9.70 -10.08
C HIS A 88 6.74 10.07 -8.71
N LEU A 89 7.91 9.52 -8.37
CA LEU A 89 8.66 9.82 -7.15
C LEU A 89 10.10 10.26 -7.49
N PRO A 90 10.82 10.91 -6.55
CA PRO A 90 12.21 11.30 -6.75
C PRO A 90 13.12 10.15 -7.17
N THR A 91 14.09 10.44 -8.03
CA THR A 91 14.97 9.44 -8.67
C THR A 91 15.85 8.69 -7.68
N PHE A 92 16.16 9.29 -6.53
CA PHE A 92 16.98 8.61 -5.51
C PHE A 92 16.30 7.33 -4.96
N ILE A 93 14.96 7.24 -5.02
CA ILE A 93 14.20 6.07 -4.56
C ILE A 93 14.33 4.90 -5.55
N SER A 94 14.55 5.18 -6.84
CA SER A 94 14.73 4.16 -7.87
C SER A 94 16.17 3.59 -7.93
N CYS A 95 17.02 3.93 -6.97
CA CYS A 95 18.38 3.41 -6.90
C CYS A 95 18.42 1.93 -6.48
N VAL A 96 19.07 1.10 -7.31
CA VAL A 96 19.26 -0.35 -7.10
C VAL A 96 20.73 -0.68 -6.90
N HIS A 97 21.01 -1.62 -6.01
CA HIS A 97 22.33 -2.20 -5.85
C HIS A 97 22.58 -3.29 -6.89
N GLU A 98 23.55 -3.09 -7.79
CA GLU A 98 23.82 -4.00 -8.92
C GLU A 98 24.13 -5.45 -8.50
N PRO A 99 24.99 -5.74 -7.50
CA PRO A 99 25.35 -7.13 -7.17
C PRO A 99 24.19 -7.96 -6.61
N SER A 100 23.25 -7.32 -5.90
CA SER A 100 22.17 -8.03 -5.19
C SER A 100 20.78 -7.77 -5.78
N PHE A 101 20.69 -6.98 -6.86
CA PHE A 101 19.44 -6.51 -7.47
C PHE A 101 18.39 -6.01 -6.47
N SER A 102 18.85 -5.42 -5.36
CA SER A 102 17.98 -5.01 -4.25
C SER A 102 17.76 -3.49 -4.25
N PRO A 103 16.51 -3.01 -4.20
CA PRO A 103 16.20 -1.58 -4.15
C PRO A 103 16.42 -1.02 -2.73
N ARG A 104 17.69 -0.90 -2.31
CA ARG A 104 18.07 -0.46 -0.95
C ARG A 104 17.54 0.92 -0.60
N ALA A 105 17.50 1.84 -1.56
CA ALA A 105 17.00 3.20 -1.33
C ALA A 105 15.49 3.22 -1.04
N ALA A 106 14.69 2.45 -1.80
CA ALA A 106 13.26 2.30 -1.56
C ALA A 106 12.97 1.58 -0.24
N LEU A 107 13.79 0.58 0.14
CA LEU A 107 13.69 -0.08 1.44
C LEU A 107 13.90 0.90 2.60
N LEU A 108 14.93 1.76 2.53
CA LEU A 108 15.13 2.80 3.55
C LEU A 108 14.00 3.82 3.57
N GLY A 109 13.50 4.23 2.40
CA GLY A 109 12.31 5.09 2.31
C GLY A 109 11.10 4.48 3.03
N GLN A 110 10.83 3.18 2.80
CA GLN A 110 9.76 2.45 3.48
C GLN A 110 9.95 2.43 5.00
N MET A 111 11.17 2.17 5.46
CA MET A 111 11.47 2.11 6.90
C MET A 111 11.26 3.47 7.57
N LEU A 112 11.68 4.56 6.93
CA LEU A 112 11.47 5.92 7.44
C LEU A 112 9.99 6.30 7.49
N CYS A 113 9.23 5.99 6.43
CA CYS A 113 7.78 6.21 6.43
C CYS A 113 7.07 5.39 7.50
N THR A 114 7.44 4.11 7.65
CA THR A 114 6.87 3.24 8.68
C THR A 114 7.17 3.78 10.08
N PHE A 115 8.41 4.20 10.32
CA PHE A 115 8.82 4.79 11.60
C PHE A 115 8.04 6.08 11.91
N ALA A 116 7.80 6.95 10.92
CA ALA A 116 7.01 8.16 11.12
C ALA A 116 5.54 7.86 11.47
N VAL A 117 4.96 6.83 10.86
CA VAL A 117 3.57 6.42 11.10
C VAL A 117 3.40 5.66 12.43
N SER A 118 4.46 5.05 12.96
CA SER A 118 4.44 4.32 14.25
C SER A 118 4.03 5.17 15.46
N PHE A 119 4.06 6.49 15.37
CA PHE A 119 3.63 7.40 16.45
C PHE A 119 2.11 7.67 16.46
N VAL A 120 1.37 7.14 15.48
CA VAL A 120 -0.08 7.31 15.38
C VAL A 120 -0.79 6.17 16.12
N ASP A 121 -1.90 6.48 16.80
CA ASP A 121 -2.71 5.50 17.51
C ASP A 121 -3.30 4.44 16.56
N ILE A 122 -3.25 3.18 16.98
CA ILE A 122 -3.57 2.01 16.15
C ILE A 122 -5.02 2.05 15.63
N GLU A 123 -5.98 2.42 16.48
CA GLU A 123 -7.40 2.49 16.10
C GLU A 123 -7.63 3.51 14.98
N THR A 124 -7.04 4.70 15.11
CA THR A 124 -7.11 5.73 14.07
C THR A 124 -6.40 5.31 12.78
N LEU A 125 -5.25 4.63 12.90
CA LEU A 125 -4.48 4.13 11.77
C LEU A 125 -5.26 3.08 10.98
N ILE A 126 -5.92 2.15 11.65
CA ILE A 126 -6.77 1.13 11.02
C ILE A 126 -7.90 1.82 10.23
N ASN A 127 -8.55 2.83 10.80
CA ASN A 127 -9.62 3.56 10.12
C ASN A 127 -9.10 4.28 8.86
N TYR A 128 -7.92 4.93 8.93
CA TYR A 128 -7.29 5.58 7.78
C TYR A 128 -6.97 4.59 6.66
N VAL A 129 -6.26 3.51 6.97
CA VAL A 129 -5.81 2.55 5.96
C VAL A 129 -7.01 1.81 5.36
N THR A 130 -8.01 1.44 6.18
CA THR A 130 -9.24 0.79 5.72
C THR A 130 -9.99 1.65 4.71
N PHE A 131 -10.19 2.94 5.02
CA PHE A 131 -10.82 3.88 4.09
C PHE A 131 -10.06 3.94 2.77
N VAL A 132 -8.74 4.17 2.81
CA VAL A 132 -7.92 4.31 1.59
C VAL A 132 -7.91 3.01 0.78
N MET A 133 -7.80 1.84 1.43
CA MET A 133 -7.82 0.54 0.76
C MET A 133 -9.15 0.27 0.05
N TRP A 134 -10.28 0.56 0.70
CA TRP A 134 -11.59 0.37 0.08
C TRP A 134 -11.86 1.39 -1.03
N ALA A 135 -11.44 2.64 -0.84
CA ALA A 135 -11.51 3.66 -1.89
C ALA A 135 -10.67 3.25 -3.12
N GLN A 136 -9.44 2.79 -2.92
CA GLN A 136 -8.58 2.27 -3.99
C GLN A 136 -9.23 1.09 -4.72
N LYS A 137 -9.84 0.14 -3.99
CA LYS A 137 -10.57 -0.99 -4.59
C LYS A 137 -11.78 -0.52 -5.40
N ALA A 138 -12.57 0.41 -4.87
CA ALA A 138 -13.74 0.96 -5.57
C ALA A 138 -13.33 1.64 -6.89
N VAL A 139 -12.27 2.45 -6.88
CA VAL A 139 -11.72 3.08 -8.10
C VAL A 139 -11.20 2.04 -9.09
N THR A 140 -10.45 1.05 -8.62
CA THR A 140 -9.88 -0.01 -9.48
C THR A 140 -10.97 -0.84 -10.15
N VAL A 141 -11.98 -1.26 -9.40
CA VAL A 141 -13.10 -2.06 -9.92
C VAL A 141 -13.95 -1.24 -10.90
N SER A 142 -14.17 0.05 -10.61
CA SER A 142 -14.84 0.97 -11.53
C SER A 142 -14.06 1.12 -12.84
N ALA A 143 -12.73 1.25 -12.77
CA ALA A 143 -11.86 1.30 -13.95
C ALA A 143 -11.92 -0.01 -14.76
N LEU A 144 -11.95 -1.17 -14.11
CA LEU A 144 -12.09 -2.47 -14.80
C LEU A 144 -13.44 -2.60 -15.51
N LEU A 145 -14.53 -2.17 -14.87
CA LEU A 145 -15.85 -2.12 -15.50
C LEU A 145 -15.86 -1.16 -16.69
N TYR A 146 -15.21 0.00 -16.56
CA TYR A 146 -15.08 0.98 -17.65
C TYR A 146 -14.26 0.43 -18.83
N ILE A 147 -13.13 -0.24 -18.59
CA ILE A 147 -12.32 -0.90 -19.62
C ILE A 147 -13.15 -1.93 -20.38
N ARG A 148 -13.96 -2.71 -19.65
CA ARG A 148 -14.80 -3.76 -20.23
C ARG A 148 -15.98 -3.20 -21.02
N TYR A 149 -16.57 -2.10 -20.56
CA TYR A 149 -17.59 -1.35 -21.29
C TYR A 149 -17.02 -0.71 -22.56
N SER A 150 -15.83 -0.12 -22.47
CA SER A 150 -15.14 0.59 -23.57
C SER A 150 -14.46 -0.35 -24.57
N LYS A 151 -14.51 -1.67 -24.36
CA LYS A 151 -13.93 -2.71 -25.22
C LYS A 151 -12.47 -2.44 -25.63
N MET A 152 -11.65 -1.96 -24.68
CA MET A 152 -10.22 -1.76 -24.95
C MET A 152 -9.52 -3.11 -25.18
N PRO A 153 -8.47 -3.17 -26.02
CA PRO A 153 -7.72 -4.41 -26.23
C PRO A 153 -7.04 -4.82 -24.92
N VAL A 154 -7.44 -5.98 -24.39
CA VAL A 154 -6.84 -6.59 -23.20
C VAL A 154 -5.96 -7.76 -23.66
N ALA A 155 -4.89 -8.05 -22.93
CA ALA A 155 -4.03 -9.21 -23.20
C ALA A 155 -4.85 -10.52 -23.30
N GLU A 156 -4.48 -11.40 -24.23
CA GLU A 156 -5.20 -12.66 -24.49
C GLU A 156 -5.28 -13.58 -23.27
N SER A 157 -4.33 -13.48 -22.33
CA SER A 157 -4.29 -14.23 -21.09
C SER A 157 -5.17 -13.67 -19.95
N ALA A 158 -5.94 -12.60 -20.20
CA ALA A 158 -6.73 -11.96 -19.14
C ALA A 158 -7.91 -12.84 -18.67
N ILE A 159 -7.94 -13.08 -17.36
CA ILE A 159 -9.01 -13.83 -16.69
C ILE A 159 -10.32 -13.02 -16.73
N ARG A 160 -11.38 -13.60 -17.30
CA ARG A 160 -12.68 -12.96 -17.45
C ARG A 160 -13.63 -13.40 -16.33
N VAL A 161 -13.89 -12.49 -15.39
CA VAL A 161 -14.91 -12.70 -14.35
C VAL A 161 -16.32 -12.33 -14.86
N PRO A 162 -17.40 -12.93 -14.32
CA PRO A 162 -18.77 -12.55 -14.65
C PRO A 162 -19.08 -11.12 -14.17
N ILE A 163 -19.77 -10.34 -15.00
CA ILE A 163 -20.05 -8.91 -14.76
C ILE A 163 -20.85 -8.70 -13.47
N ALA A 164 -21.82 -9.58 -13.19
CA ALA A 164 -22.64 -9.52 -11.98
C ALA A 164 -21.80 -9.55 -10.70
N LEU A 165 -20.74 -10.37 -10.65
CA LEU A 165 -19.85 -10.47 -9.49
C LEU A 165 -19.03 -9.19 -9.31
N THR A 166 -18.55 -8.59 -10.41
CA THR A 166 -17.80 -7.33 -10.35
C THR A 166 -18.67 -6.17 -9.89
N VAL A 167 -19.92 -6.10 -10.36
CA VAL A 167 -20.89 -5.07 -9.91
C VAL A 167 -21.26 -5.27 -8.45
N LEU A 168 -21.50 -6.51 -8.01
CA LEU A 168 -21.77 -6.81 -6.60
C LEU A 168 -20.59 -6.40 -5.71
N PHE A 169 -19.36 -6.71 -6.11
CA PHE A 169 -18.17 -6.30 -5.38
C PHE A 169 -18.00 -4.77 -5.34
N LEU A 170 -18.34 -4.07 -6.44
CA LEU A 170 -18.34 -2.61 -6.46
C LEU A 170 -19.34 -2.05 -5.43
N VAL A 171 -20.58 -2.55 -5.41
CA VAL A 171 -21.61 -2.11 -4.45
C VAL A 171 -21.14 -2.30 -3.01
N ILE A 172 -20.55 -3.46 -2.69
CA ILE A 172 -19.98 -3.72 -1.36
C ILE A 172 -18.85 -2.74 -1.06
N SER A 173 -17.92 -2.51 -2.00
CA SER A 173 -16.80 -1.60 -1.80
C SER A 173 -17.24 -0.15 -1.57
N VAL A 174 -18.28 0.32 -2.28
CA VAL A 174 -18.84 1.68 -2.09
C VAL A 174 -19.54 1.77 -0.74
N ALA A 175 -20.35 0.77 -0.36
CA ALA A 175 -20.95 0.73 0.97
C ALA A 175 -19.87 0.80 2.07
N LEU A 176 -18.78 0.04 1.90
CA LEU A 176 -17.61 0.05 2.78
C LEU A 176 -16.69 1.28 2.64
N VAL A 177 -16.99 2.22 1.75
CA VAL A 177 -16.37 3.55 1.78
C VAL A 177 -17.28 4.53 2.52
N LEU A 178 -18.60 4.30 2.54
CA LEU A 178 -19.59 5.22 3.11
C LEU A 178 -19.77 5.07 4.63
N VAL A 179 -19.64 3.87 5.19
CA VAL A 179 -19.85 3.65 6.63
C VAL A 179 -18.95 4.53 7.52
N PRO A 180 -17.64 4.75 7.25
CA PRO A 180 -16.80 5.57 8.10
C PRO A 180 -17.24 7.05 8.10
N PHE A 181 -17.90 7.53 7.04
CA PHE A 181 -18.48 8.88 7.02
C PHE A 181 -19.63 9.05 8.01
N ILE A 182 -20.34 7.97 8.35
CA ILE A 182 -21.46 7.99 9.28
C ILE A 182 -20.95 7.83 10.72
N GLU A 183 -20.02 6.90 10.93
CA GLU A 183 -19.54 6.56 12.27
C GLU A 183 -18.49 7.55 12.78
N GLU A 184 -17.50 7.92 11.96
CA GLU A 184 -16.36 8.77 12.34
C GLU A 184 -16.02 9.79 11.23
N PRO A 185 -16.85 10.85 11.07
CA PRO A 185 -16.70 11.79 9.97
C PRO A 185 -15.40 12.59 10.02
N LEU A 186 -14.89 12.91 11.21
CA LEU A 186 -13.66 13.70 11.37
C LEU A 186 -12.43 12.94 10.86
N VAL A 187 -12.30 11.67 11.23
CA VAL A 187 -11.20 10.79 10.80
C VAL A 187 -11.31 10.51 9.29
N THR A 188 -12.52 10.29 8.80
CA THR A 188 -12.72 10.05 7.37
C THR A 188 -12.37 11.29 6.54
N LEU A 189 -12.73 12.49 7.02
CA LEU A 189 -12.43 13.75 6.32
C LEU A 189 -10.92 14.04 6.25
N THR A 190 -10.16 13.74 7.31
CA THR A 190 -8.70 13.87 7.26
C THR A 190 -8.10 12.86 6.28
N GLY A 191 -8.62 11.63 6.21
CA GLY A 191 -8.24 10.64 5.18
C GLY A 191 -8.48 11.15 3.76
N VAL A 192 -9.66 11.73 3.48
CA VAL A 192 -9.98 12.36 2.19
C VAL A 192 -9.02 13.52 1.89
N ALA A 193 -8.72 14.36 2.87
CA ALA A 193 -7.80 15.48 2.73
C ALA A 193 -6.37 15.01 2.38
N VAL A 194 -5.90 13.92 3.00
CA VAL A 194 -4.61 13.30 2.69
C VAL A 194 -4.59 12.80 1.23
N VAL A 195 -5.63 12.10 0.78
CA VAL A 195 -5.72 11.63 -0.62
C VAL A 195 -5.77 12.81 -1.60
N ALA A 196 -6.57 13.84 -1.31
CA ALA A 196 -6.66 15.05 -2.12
C ALA A 196 -5.31 15.80 -2.18
N SER A 197 -4.57 15.85 -1.08
CA SER A 197 -3.24 16.46 -1.04
C SER A 197 -2.25 15.74 -1.98
N GLY A 198 -2.34 14.40 -2.06
CA GLY A 198 -1.55 13.60 -2.99
C GLY A 198 -1.86 13.91 -4.46
N LEU A 199 -3.14 14.13 -4.80
CA LEU A 199 -3.55 14.56 -6.14
C LEU A 199 -3.04 15.96 -6.48
N ILE A 200 -3.12 16.90 -5.53
CA ILE A 200 -2.58 18.26 -5.72
C ILE A 200 -1.07 18.19 -5.97
N PHE A 201 -0.34 17.43 -5.17
CA PHE A 201 1.10 17.21 -5.34
C PHE A 201 1.43 16.60 -6.71
N PHE A 202 0.66 15.60 -7.15
CA PHE A 202 0.82 14.98 -8.46
C PHE A 202 0.62 15.98 -9.60
N TYR A 203 -0.45 16.78 -9.57
CA TYR A 203 -0.69 17.80 -10.59
C TYR A 203 0.34 18.93 -10.58
N ALA A 204 0.83 19.32 -9.41
CA ALA A 204 1.79 20.41 -9.26
C ALA A 204 3.22 20.03 -9.66
N LEU A 205 3.67 18.80 -9.35
CA LEU A 205 5.08 18.41 -9.46
C LEU A 205 5.35 17.34 -10.51
N VAL A 206 4.38 16.48 -10.83
CA VAL A 206 4.59 15.31 -11.71
C VAL A 206 4.01 15.55 -13.11
N ARG A 207 2.89 16.27 -13.23
CA ARG A 207 2.30 16.59 -14.55
C ARG A 207 3.11 17.59 -15.41
N PRO A 208 3.82 18.60 -14.86
CA PRO A 208 4.64 19.48 -15.69
C PRO A 208 5.71 18.68 -16.44
N LYS A 209 5.87 18.92 -17.75
CA LYS A 209 6.90 18.25 -18.56
C LYS A 209 8.32 18.50 -18.05
N GLU A 210 8.53 19.62 -17.38
CA GLU A 210 9.79 19.98 -16.74
C GLU A 210 9.52 20.43 -15.30
N ALA A 211 10.03 19.68 -14.34
CA ALA A 211 10.07 20.10 -12.94
C ALA A 211 10.93 21.37 -12.78
N PRO A 212 10.64 22.25 -11.80
CA PRO A 212 11.44 23.46 -11.59
C PRO A 212 12.92 23.11 -11.36
N ARG A 213 13.83 23.89 -11.96
CA ARG A 213 15.30 23.63 -11.93
C ARG A 213 15.85 23.37 -10.54
N ILE A 214 15.33 24.05 -9.51
CA ILE A 214 15.73 23.85 -8.11
C ILE A 214 15.46 22.40 -7.66
N LEU A 215 14.29 21.85 -7.99
CA LEU A 215 13.90 20.50 -7.60
C LEU A 215 14.76 19.44 -8.32
N GLN A 216 15.10 19.69 -9.59
CA GLN A 216 16.02 18.84 -10.35
C GLN A 216 17.42 18.83 -9.71
N VAL A 217 17.97 20.00 -9.37
CA VAL A 217 19.29 20.11 -8.72
C VAL A 217 19.30 19.40 -7.36
N ILE A 218 18.24 19.54 -6.57
CA ILE A 218 18.08 18.84 -5.29
C ILE A 218 18.02 17.33 -5.53
N ASN A 219 17.17 16.88 -6.45
CA ASN A 219 17.02 15.47 -6.79
C ASN A 219 18.34 14.85 -7.26
N ASP A 220 19.12 15.55 -8.09
CA ASP A 220 20.43 15.09 -8.57
C ASP A 220 21.49 15.03 -7.46
N LYS A 221 21.45 15.99 -6.52
CA LYS A 221 22.33 15.96 -5.34
C LYS A 221 21.96 14.81 -4.42
N MET A 222 20.67 14.63 -4.11
CA MET A 222 20.17 13.54 -3.29
C MET A 222 20.46 12.18 -3.92
N THR A 223 20.22 12.03 -5.22
CA THR A 223 20.50 10.80 -5.96
C THR A 223 21.99 10.46 -5.90
N ARG A 224 22.88 11.43 -6.16
CA ARG A 224 24.34 11.20 -6.03
C ARG A 224 24.76 10.83 -4.61
N PHE A 225 24.16 11.46 -3.60
CA PHE A 225 24.42 11.13 -2.20
C PHE A 225 23.99 9.70 -1.88
N THR A 226 22.75 9.32 -2.24
CA THR A 226 22.21 7.98 -2.04
C THR A 226 23.00 6.91 -2.80
N CYS A 227 23.42 7.19 -4.03
CA CYS A 227 24.28 6.31 -4.82
C CYS A 227 25.62 6.03 -4.14
N ARG A 228 26.25 7.07 -3.56
CA ARG A 228 27.51 6.92 -2.82
C ARG A 228 27.33 6.20 -1.49
N LEU A 229 26.27 6.52 -0.75
CA LEU A 229 26.01 5.93 0.56
C LEU A 229 25.67 4.44 0.46
N LEU A 230 24.87 4.05 -0.54
CA LEU A 230 24.33 2.69 -0.66
C LEU A 230 25.02 1.84 -1.74
N PHE A 231 26.04 2.39 -2.42
CA PHE A 231 26.70 1.77 -3.58
C PHE A 231 25.70 1.30 -4.63
N CYS A 232 24.78 2.18 -5.04
CA CYS A 232 23.67 1.88 -5.93
C CYS A 232 23.70 2.76 -7.21
N ARG A 233 22.99 2.34 -8.26
CA ARG A 233 22.77 3.13 -9.48
C ARG A 233 21.27 3.40 -9.70
N PRO A 234 20.89 4.56 -10.26
CA PRO A 234 19.49 4.85 -10.54
C PRO A 234 18.97 3.99 -11.70
N ASP A 235 17.87 3.27 -11.50
CA ASP A 235 17.11 2.62 -12.58
C ASP A 235 15.89 3.49 -12.89
N VAL A 236 15.94 4.18 -14.02
CA VAL A 236 14.82 4.98 -14.55
C VAL A 236 14.39 4.35 -15.86
N LYS A 237 13.08 4.20 -16.06
CA LYS A 237 12.56 3.66 -17.32
C LYS A 237 12.85 4.67 -18.43
N LYS A 238 13.77 4.33 -19.33
CA LYS A 238 14.03 5.12 -20.54
C LYS A 238 12.72 5.25 -21.32
N SER A 239 12.40 6.46 -21.79
CA SER A 239 11.24 6.67 -22.63
C SER A 239 11.34 5.77 -23.86
N ILE A 240 10.23 5.17 -24.31
CA ILE A 240 10.21 4.35 -25.55
C ILE A 240 10.82 5.13 -26.72
N LYS A 241 10.67 6.46 -26.74
CA LYS A 241 11.29 7.35 -27.73
C LYS A 241 12.81 7.44 -27.62
N GLU A 242 13.38 7.41 -26.41
CA GLU A 242 14.84 7.41 -26.21
C GLU A 242 15.46 6.05 -26.54
N VAL A 243 14.75 4.96 -26.24
CA VAL A 243 15.18 3.60 -26.63
C VAL A 243 15.15 3.47 -28.15
N ALA A 244 14.05 3.89 -28.80
CA ALA A 244 13.93 3.88 -30.26
C ALA A 244 14.99 4.77 -30.92
N LYS A 245 15.21 5.99 -30.41
CA LYS A 245 16.24 6.90 -30.93
C LYS A 245 17.65 6.31 -30.82
N ASN A 246 18.01 5.71 -29.69
CA ASN A 246 19.32 5.05 -29.54
C ASN A 246 19.43 3.79 -30.40
N SER A 247 18.34 3.04 -30.61
CA SER A 247 18.32 1.89 -31.52
C SER A 247 18.49 2.29 -32.99
N ASP A 248 17.90 3.42 -33.40
CA ASP A 248 18.06 3.98 -34.74
C ASP A 248 19.48 4.57 -34.95
N GLU A 249 20.03 5.23 -33.93
CA GLU A 249 21.43 5.68 -33.92
C GLU A 249 22.42 4.50 -34.00
N LEU A 250 22.17 3.41 -33.29
CA LEU A 250 22.97 2.18 -33.37
C LEU A 250 22.88 1.54 -34.77
N ARG A 251 21.68 1.50 -35.37
CA ARG A 251 21.48 0.99 -36.73
C ARG A 251 22.16 1.83 -37.81
N GLY A 252 22.31 3.14 -37.60
CA GLY A 252 23.03 4.04 -38.52
C GLY A 252 24.55 4.00 -38.39
N LEU A 253 25.09 3.31 -37.39
CA LEU A 253 26.54 3.09 -37.22
C LEU A 253 27.02 1.77 -37.85
N ASP A 254 26.08 0.85 -38.12
CA ASP A 254 26.33 -0.44 -38.77
C ASP A 254 26.17 -0.37 -40.31
N SER A 255 25.94 0.83 -40.88
CA SER A 255 25.78 1.10 -42.32
C SER A 255 26.88 2.02 -42.85
#